data_AF-A0A6B2E3M5-F1
#
_entry.id   AF-A0A6B2E3M5-F1
#
_cell.length_a   1.000
_cell.length_b   1.000
_cell.length_c   1.000
_cell.angle_alpha   90.00
_cell.angle_beta   90.00
_cell.angle_gamma   90.00
#
_symmetry.space_group_name_H-M   'P 1'
#
loop_
_entity.id
_entity.type
_entity.pdbx_description
1 polymer ?
#
loop_
_entity_poly.entity_id
_entity_poly.type
_entity_poly.pdbx_seq_one_letter_code
_entity_poly.pdbx_strand_id
1 'polypeptide(L)'
;MVRWIGGWLMDAAPEGWRRIDLTARLTVAVEEIALAVVMPDGAAARMEPPPDVSPLLFELRNKKYMRERGSWLSLRLVIEPDGDYRVSYNFDLDPLWDPPIETAVWDQDFEAFPRDDEWIPAWYREGIKGESGGKRTPDEPNALLKGIADYLKFTLPAGWDYVQLQYRALGDHEESGAVVHSITGTVYPWTPPEQVLDLLRRHRAASLSDGRGTWVSLKYEMKFPDSVKAQFNSTEDPGFQERPPAAAFAEELRRYPRSERRTPEWLRQGAEGA
;
A
#
# COMPACT_ATOMS: atom_id res chain seq x y z
N MET A 1 -14.97 7.35 -21.43
CA MET A 1 -13.58 6.89 -21.48
C MET A 1 -13.34 5.69 -20.59
N VAL A 2 -13.40 5.75 -19.25
CA VAL A 2 -13.24 4.54 -18.40
C VAL A 2 -14.20 3.41 -18.80
N ARG A 3 -15.48 3.73 -19.05
CA ARG A 3 -16.46 2.78 -19.59
C ARG A 3 -16.07 2.19 -20.95
N TRP A 4 -15.37 2.94 -21.80
CA TRP A 4 -14.95 2.47 -23.13
C TRP A 4 -13.74 1.54 -23.02
N ILE A 5 -12.75 1.93 -22.21
CA ILE A 5 -11.64 1.05 -21.82
C ILE A 5 -12.20 -0.26 -21.26
N GLY A 6 -13.15 -0.18 -20.32
CA GLY A 6 -13.77 -1.37 -19.74
C GLY A 6 -14.49 -2.25 -20.75
N GLY A 7 -15.21 -1.67 -21.71
CA GLY A 7 -15.83 -2.40 -22.81
C GLY A 7 -14.81 -3.20 -23.62
N TRP A 8 -13.74 -2.57 -24.06
CA TRP A 8 -12.69 -3.25 -24.83
C TRP A 8 -11.94 -4.32 -24.05
N LEU A 9 -11.70 -4.09 -22.76
CA LEU A 9 -11.10 -5.11 -21.90
C LEU A 9 -12.02 -6.33 -21.76
N MET A 10 -13.33 -6.13 -21.60
CA MET A 10 -14.31 -7.22 -21.54
C MET A 10 -14.43 -7.97 -22.87
N ASP A 11 -14.42 -7.26 -23.99
CA ASP A 11 -14.47 -7.87 -25.33
C ASP A 11 -13.22 -8.71 -25.63
N ALA A 12 -12.06 -8.30 -25.09
CA ALA A 12 -10.80 -9.03 -25.24
C ALA A 12 -10.62 -10.16 -24.22
N ALA A 13 -11.41 -10.20 -23.15
CA ALA A 13 -11.24 -11.17 -22.07
C ALA A 13 -11.64 -12.59 -22.50
N PRO A 14 -10.86 -13.63 -22.11
CA PRO A 14 -11.21 -15.02 -22.38
C PRO A 14 -12.56 -15.43 -21.79
N GLU A 15 -13.26 -16.36 -22.43
CA GLU A 15 -14.54 -16.87 -21.92
C GLU A 15 -14.42 -17.40 -20.49
N GLY A 16 -15.43 -17.10 -19.66
CA GLY A 16 -15.51 -17.59 -18.28
C GLY A 16 -14.65 -16.80 -17.27
N TRP A 17 -14.06 -15.67 -17.67
CA TRP A 17 -13.32 -14.80 -16.76
C TRP A 17 -14.12 -14.40 -15.51
N ARG A 18 -13.43 -14.19 -14.39
CA ARG A 18 -14.00 -13.88 -13.07
C ARG A 18 -13.76 -12.45 -12.61
N ARG A 19 -12.65 -11.84 -13.04
CA ARG A 19 -12.34 -10.43 -12.81
C ARG A 19 -11.27 -9.97 -13.81
N ILE A 20 -11.38 -8.73 -14.26
CA ILE A 20 -10.32 -8.05 -15.02
C ILE A 20 -9.67 -7.03 -14.09
N ASP A 21 -8.35 -6.98 -14.09
CA ASP A 21 -7.54 -6.07 -13.28
C ASP A 21 -6.50 -5.39 -14.18
N LEU A 22 -6.73 -4.12 -14.47
CA LEU A 22 -5.81 -3.27 -15.22
C LEU A 22 -5.11 -2.33 -14.23
N THR A 23 -3.79 -2.36 -14.21
CA THR A 23 -2.96 -1.35 -13.55
C THR A 23 -2.20 -0.56 -14.60
N ALA A 24 -2.07 0.75 -14.37
CA ALA A 24 -1.30 1.64 -15.22
C ALA A 24 -0.48 2.60 -14.37
N ARG A 25 0.81 2.76 -14.70
CA ARG A 25 1.71 3.80 -14.21
C ARG A 25 2.14 4.62 -15.41
N LEU A 26 1.87 5.92 -15.38
CA LEU A 26 2.13 6.78 -16.53
C LEU A 26 2.92 8.02 -16.11
N THR A 27 3.94 8.32 -16.89
CA THR A 27 4.53 9.65 -17.02
C THR A 27 4.31 10.15 -18.45
N VAL A 28 4.82 11.32 -18.81
CA VAL A 28 4.83 11.76 -20.22
C VAL A 28 5.82 11.00 -21.10
N ALA A 29 6.84 10.36 -20.53
CA ALA A 29 7.91 9.71 -21.29
C ALA A 29 7.94 8.18 -21.18
N VAL A 30 7.39 7.63 -20.11
CA VAL A 30 7.40 6.20 -19.78
C VAL A 30 6.03 5.75 -19.32
N GLU A 31 5.61 4.59 -19.78
CA GLU A 31 4.39 3.90 -19.35
C GLU A 31 4.69 2.46 -18.91
N GLU A 32 3.92 1.98 -17.94
CA GLU A 32 3.79 0.56 -17.62
C GLU A 32 2.30 0.26 -17.47
N ILE A 33 1.78 -0.61 -18.34
CA ILE A 33 0.38 -1.05 -18.31
C ILE A 33 0.38 -2.57 -18.18
N ALA A 34 -0.24 -3.07 -17.12
CA ALA A 34 -0.40 -4.49 -16.89
C ALA A 34 -1.88 -4.85 -16.83
N LEU A 35 -2.28 -5.79 -17.69
CA LEU A 35 -3.61 -6.37 -17.72
C LEU A 35 -3.55 -7.82 -17.23
N ALA A 36 -4.31 -8.11 -16.18
CA ALA A 36 -4.50 -9.46 -15.66
C ALA A 36 -5.99 -9.83 -15.71
N VAL A 37 -6.28 -11.03 -16.19
CA VAL A 37 -7.62 -11.61 -16.19
C VAL A 37 -7.63 -12.83 -15.29
N VAL A 38 -8.44 -12.78 -14.23
CA VAL A 38 -8.58 -13.88 -13.28
C VAL A 38 -9.55 -14.91 -13.84
N MET A 39 -9.09 -16.15 -13.94
CA MET A 39 -9.84 -17.28 -14.49
C MET A 39 -10.49 -18.13 -13.37
N PRO A 40 -11.46 -19.01 -13.70
CA PRO A 40 -12.15 -19.84 -12.70
C PRO A 40 -11.26 -20.77 -11.89
N ASP A 41 -10.12 -21.20 -12.45
CA ASP A 41 -9.11 -22.02 -11.78
C ASP A 41 -8.22 -21.22 -10.80
N GLY A 42 -8.42 -19.89 -10.73
CA GLY A 42 -7.65 -18.98 -9.90
C GLY A 42 -6.37 -18.45 -10.53
N ALA A 43 -6.04 -18.85 -11.76
CA ALA A 43 -4.93 -18.26 -12.48
C ALA A 43 -5.25 -16.80 -12.85
N ALA A 44 -4.27 -15.90 -12.65
CA ALA A 44 -4.31 -14.55 -13.18
C ALA A 44 -3.53 -14.54 -14.52
N ALA A 45 -4.23 -14.72 -15.63
CA ALA A 45 -3.65 -14.70 -16.96
C ALA A 45 -3.19 -13.27 -17.29
N ARG A 46 -1.89 -13.10 -17.52
CA ARG A 46 -1.35 -11.83 -18.02
C ARG A 46 -1.64 -11.71 -19.51
N MET A 47 -2.13 -10.56 -19.92
CA MET A 47 -2.48 -10.27 -21.31
C MET A 47 -1.88 -8.95 -21.75
N GLU A 48 -1.63 -8.82 -23.03
CA GLU A 48 -1.36 -7.52 -23.64
C GLU A 48 -2.65 -6.70 -23.66
N PRO A 49 -2.63 -5.45 -23.16
CA PRO A 49 -3.77 -4.55 -23.30
C PRO A 49 -4.11 -4.33 -24.78
N PRO A 50 -5.39 -4.24 -25.17
CA PRO A 50 -5.77 -3.84 -26.52
C PRO A 50 -5.07 -2.53 -26.93
N PRO A 51 -4.61 -2.38 -28.20
CA PRO A 51 -3.74 -1.27 -28.61
C PRO A 51 -4.28 0.12 -28.30
N ASP A 52 -5.60 0.29 -28.35
CA ASP A 52 -6.24 1.57 -28.11
C ASP A 52 -6.37 1.92 -26.60
N VAL A 53 -6.06 0.99 -25.68
CA VAL A 53 -6.11 1.26 -24.22
C VAL A 53 -5.09 2.30 -23.79
N SER A 54 -3.83 2.22 -24.26
CA SER A 54 -2.79 3.19 -23.90
C SER A 54 -3.17 4.63 -24.32
N PRO A 55 -3.53 4.91 -25.60
CA PRO A 55 -4.00 6.23 -26.01
C PRO A 55 -5.17 6.77 -25.17
N LEU A 56 -6.15 5.92 -24.81
CA LEU A 56 -7.25 6.32 -23.95
C LEU A 56 -6.83 6.61 -22.51
N LEU A 57 -5.82 5.92 -21.98
CA LEU A 57 -5.27 6.22 -20.66
C LEU A 57 -4.53 7.56 -20.65
N PHE A 58 -3.77 7.89 -21.70
CA PHE A 58 -3.17 9.21 -21.85
C PHE A 58 -4.22 10.33 -22.00
N GLU A 59 -5.27 10.10 -22.77
CA GLU A 59 -6.40 11.04 -22.85
C GLU A 59 -7.07 11.20 -21.48
N LEU A 60 -7.23 10.10 -20.73
CA LEU A 60 -7.76 10.11 -19.35
C LEU A 60 -6.86 10.89 -18.41
N ARG A 61 -5.54 10.77 -18.54
CA ARG A 61 -4.58 11.53 -17.78
C ARG A 61 -4.71 13.03 -18.03
N ASN A 62 -4.86 13.44 -19.28
CA ASN A 62 -5.11 14.84 -19.62
C ASN A 62 -6.45 15.35 -19.06
N LYS A 63 -7.54 14.58 -19.22
CA LYS A 63 -8.87 14.96 -18.71
C LYS A 63 -8.98 14.99 -17.19
N LYS A 64 -8.10 14.30 -16.48
CA LYS A 64 -8.06 14.24 -15.01
C LYS A 64 -7.04 15.17 -14.38
N TYR A 65 -6.33 15.97 -15.18
CA TYR A 65 -5.45 17.01 -14.68
C TYR A 65 -6.22 18.01 -13.81
N MET A 66 -5.64 18.36 -12.67
CA MET A 66 -6.15 19.37 -11.74
C MET A 66 -5.12 20.50 -11.63
N ARG A 67 -5.57 21.76 -11.81
CA ARG A 67 -4.73 22.94 -12.07
C ARG A 67 -3.69 23.32 -11.00
N GLU A 68 -3.65 22.62 -9.86
CA GLU A 68 -2.69 22.85 -8.76
C GLU A 68 -2.13 21.52 -8.18
N ARG A 69 -2.74 20.38 -8.52
CA ARG A 69 -2.37 19.06 -7.97
C ARG A 69 -1.70 18.14 -8.99
N GLY A 70 -1.71 18.52 -10.26
CA GLY A 70 -1.22 17.69 -11.35
C GLY A 70 -2.25 16.65 -11.80
N SER A 71 -1.78 15.66 -12.58
CA SER A 71 -2.57 14.49 -12.96
C SER A 71 -2.23 13.28 -12.11
N TRP A 72 -3.01 12.20 -12.27
CA TRP A 72 -2.73 10.94 -11.58
C TRP A 72 -1.42 10.32 -12.08
N LEU A 73 -0.73 9.65 -11.16
CA LEU A 73 0.55 8.96 -11.32
C LEU A 73 0.36 7.48 -11.62
N SER A 74 -0.68 6.87 -11.04
CA SER A 74 -1.11 5.51 -11.37
C SER A 74 -2.61 5.33 -11.24
N LEU A 75 -3.11 4.29 -11.89
CA LEU A 75 -4.51 3.93 -11.95
C LEU A 75 -4.65 2.42 -11.76
N ARG A 76 -5.71 2.01 -11.06
CA ARG A 76 -6.17 0.62 -11.04
C ARG A 76 -7.65 0.57 -11.43
N LEU A 77 -7.97 -0.19 -12.46
CA LEU A 77 -9.33 -0.47 -12.93
C LEU A 77 -9.62 -1.94 -12.73
N VAL A 78 -10.60 -2.23 -11.88
CA VAL A 78 -11.10 -3.58 -11.63
C VAL A 78 -12.51 -3.70 -12.21
N ILE A 79 -12.77 -4.75 -12.99
CA ILE A 79 -14.06 -5.00 -13.63
C ILE A 79 -14.56 -6.39 -13.24
N GLU A 80 -15.82 -6.47 -12.84
CA GLU A 80 -16.54 -7.70 -12.49
C GLU A 80 -17.40 -8.20 -13.68
N PRO A 81 -17.77 -9.50 -13.73
CA PRO A 81 -18.44 -10.11 -14.89
C PRO A 81 -19.78 -9.51 -15.28
N ASP A 82 -20.49 -8.85 -14.35
CA ASP A 82 -21.74 -8.15 -14.60
C ASP A 82 -21.53 -6.75 -15.24
N GLY A 83 -20.28 -6.35 -15.44
CA GLY A 83 -19.89 -5.04 -15.96
C GLY A 83 -19.72 -3.96 -14.90
N ASP A 84 -19.92 -4.29 -13.61
CA ASP A 84 -19.58 -3.38 -12.53
C ASP A 84 -18.06 -3.16 -12.51
N TYR A 85 -17.66 -1.90 -12.34
CA TYR A 85 -16.24 -1.56 -12.32
C TYR A 85 -15.91 -0.58 -11.21
N ARG A 86 -14.66 -0.65 -10.75
CA ARG A 86 -14.07 0.27 -9.80
C ARG A 86 -12.79 0.83 -10.40
N VAL A 87 -12.66 2.15 -10.36
CA VAL A 87 -11.47 2.85 -10.82
C VAL A 87 -10.89 3.64 -9.65
N SER A 88 -9.62 3.37 -9.34
CA SER A 88 -8.84 4.08 -8.34
C SER A 88 -7.76 4.89 -9.02
N TYR A 89 -7.62 6.15 -8.64
CA TYR A 89 -6.57 7.04 -9.13
C TYR A 89 -5.63 7.38 -7.99
N ASN A 90 -4.34 7.16 -8.20
CA ASN A 90 -3.30 7.60 -7.30
C ASN A 90 -2.73 8.91 -7.85
N PHE A 91 -2.91 10.01 -7.13
CA PHE A 91 -2.33 11.31 -7.49
C PHE A 91 -1.00 11.60 -6.79
N ASP A 92 -0.70 10.89 -5.70
CA ASP A 92 0.17 11.43 -4.66
C ASP A 92 1.12 10.40 -4.04
N LEU A 93 0.76 9.11 -4.06
CA LEU A 93 1.58 8.03 -3.54
C LEU A 93 2.65 7.64 -4.55
N ASP A 94 3.77 7.15 -4.05
CA ASP A 94 4.81 6.56 -4.88
C ASP A 94 4.21 5.39 -5.69
N PRO A 95 4.23 5.43 -7.03
CA PRO A 95 3.69 4.35 -7.86
C PRO A 95 4.48 3.05 -7.76
N LEU A 96 5.66 3.05 -7.14
CA LEU A 96 6.55 1.90 -6.99
C LEU A 96 6.94 1.31 -8.35
N TRP A 97 7.54 2.14 -9.20
CA TRP A 97 8.17 1.68 -10.44
C TRP A 97 9.28 0.66 -10.12
N ASP A 98 9.33 -0.42 -10.90
CA ASP A 98 10.38 -1.44 -10.80
C ASP A 98 10.93 -1.79 -12.20
N PRO A 99 12.16 -1.38 -12.55
CA PRO A 99 13.09 -0.61 -11.71
C PRO A 99 12.62 0.84 -11.48
N PRO A 100 13.14 1.54 -10.46
CA PRO A 100 12.85 2.95 -10.26
C PRO A 100 13.23 3.78 -11.49
N ILE A 101 12.34 4.69 -11.88
CA ILE A 101 12.60 5.63 -12.99
C ILE A 101 13.47 6.81 -12.55
N GLU A 102 14.21 7.37 -13.49
CA GLU A 102 15.13 8.49 -13.24
C GLU A 102 14.38 9.78 -12.86
N THR A 103 14.99 10.61 -12.01
CA THR A 103 14.44 11.91 -11.59
C THR A 103 14.08 12.81 -12.78
N ALA A 104 14.88 12.80 -13.86
CA ALA A 104 14.60 13.60 -15.05
C ALA A 104 13.26 13.23 -15.73
N VAL A 105 12.82 11.96 -15.64
CA VAL A 105 11.52 11.52 -16.15
C VAL A 105 10.39 12.11 -15.30
N TRP A 106 10.57 12.17 -13.98
CA TRP A 106 9.62 12.83 -13.08
C TRP A 106 9.58 14.34 -13.27
N ASP A 107 10.73 15.00 -13.41
CA ASP A 107 10.81 16.44 -13.68
C ASP A 107 10.05 16.81 -14.95
N GLN A 108 10.26 16.05 -16.04
CA GLN A 108 9.53 16.24 -17.29
C GLN A 108 8.02 16.04 -17.10
N ASP A 109 7.62 15.06 -16.30
CA ASP A 109 6.21 14.80 -16.02
C ASP A 109 5.54 15.92 -15.21
N PHE A 110 6.23 16.46 -14.21
CA PHE A 110 5.76 17.57 -13.38
C PHE A 110 5.83 18.92 -14.09
N GLU A 111 6.68 19.09 -15.10
CA GLU A 111 6.62 20.23 -16.01
C GLU A 111 5.35 20.18 -16.88
N ALA A 112 5.00 19.00 -17.40
CA ALA A 112 3.81 18.81 -18.23
C ALA A 112 2.49 18.84 -17.42
N PHE A 113 2.52 18.35 -16.19
CA PHE A 113 1.39 18.38 -15.25
C PHE A 113 1.78 19.09 -13.95
N PRO A 114 1.84 20.43 -13.96
CA PRO A 114 2.29 21.23 -12.82
C PRO A 114 1.53 20.93 -11.52
N ARG A 115 2.27 21.00 -10.43
CA ARG A 115 1.80 20.82 -9.05
C ARG A 115 2.30 21.98 -8.22
N ASP A 116 1.44 22.49 -7.34
CA ASP A 116 1.84 23.42 -6.31
C ASP A 116 2.76 22.72 -5.31
N ASP A 117 3.58 23.51 -4.61
CA ASP A 117 4.58 23.01 -3.66
C ASP A 117 4.00 22.07 -2.60
N GLU A 118 2.73 22.18 -2.22
CA GLU A 118 2.12 21.22 -1.30
C GLU A 118 1.80 19.87 -1.96
N TRP A 119 1.49 19.82 -3.26
CA TRP A 119 1.08 18.61 -3.98
C TRP A 119 2.23 17.86 -4.63
N ILE A 120 3.45 18.41 -4.62
CA ILE A 120 4.65 17.66 -4.98
C ILE A 120 4.92 16.63 -3.87
N PRO A 121 4.93 15.31 -4.15
CA PRO A 121 5.06 14.33 -3.08
C PRO A 121 6.41 14.34 -2.35
N ALA A 122 6.41 14.07 -1.05
CA ALA A 122 7.65 14.03 -0.25
C ALA A 122 8.53 12.81 -0.56
N TRP A 123 7.96 11.70 -1.05
CA TRP A 123 8.76 10.59 -1.57
C TRP A 123 9.61 11.01 -2.77
N TYR A 124 9.13 11.97 -3.56
CA TYR A 124 9.86 12.52 -4.70
C TYR A 124 10.93 13.53 -4.26
N ARG A 125 10.53 14.54 -3.48
CA ARG A 125 11.43 15.64 -3.09
C ARG A 125 12.47 15.25 -2.05
N GLU A 126 12.08 14.40 -1.11
CA GLU A 126 12.83 14.12 0.12
C GLU A 126 13.19 12.63 0.24
N GLY A 127 12.69 11.76 -0.64
CA GLY A 127 12.92 10.31 -0.56
C GLY A 127 12.20 9.63 0.61
N ILE A 128 11.20 10.29 1.21
CA ILE A 128 10.48 9.75 2.37
C ILE A 128 9.43 8.73 1.91
N LYS A 129 9.63 7.47 2.30
CA LYS A 129 8.74 6.36 1.94
C LYS A 129 7.38 6.50 2.62
N GLY A 130 6.33 6.01 1.96
CA GLY A 130 4.98 6.00 2.53
C GLY A 130 4.31 7.38 2.62
N GLU A 131 5.01 8.47 2.30
CA GLU A 131 4.43 9.80 2.22
C GLU A 131 3.60 9.99 0.94
N SER A 132 2.77 11.03 0.95
CA SER A 132 1.97 11.46 -0.19
C SER A 132 2.27 12.92 -0.55
N GLY A 133 1.84 13.36 -1.73
CA GLY A 133 1.55 14.77 -1.99
C GLY A 133 0.37 15.30 -1.15
N GLY A 134 0.31 16.62 -1.06
CA GLY A 134 -0.62 17.39 -0.23
C GLY A 134 0.06 17.94 1.02
N LYS A 135 -0.63 18.85 1.71
CA LYS A 135 -0.14 19.38 2.98
C LYS A 135 0.22 18.24 3.92
N ARG A 136 1.51 18.14 4.28
CA ARG A 136 1.99 17.17 5.27
C ARG A 136 1.20 17.36 6.55
N THR A 137 0.42 16.36 6.90
CA THR A 137 -0.24 16.31 8.19
C THR A 137 0.76 15.73 9.19
N PRO A 138 0.71 16.12 10.47
CA PRO A 138 1.41 15.39 11.51
C PRO A 138 1.06 13.90 11.42
N ASP A 139 1.98 13.04 11.85
CA ASP A 139 1.74 11.60 11.93
C ASP A 139 0.56 11.33 12.90
N GLU A 140 -0.65 11.32 12.34
CA GLU A 140 -1.89 10.99 13.04
C GLU A 140 -2.23 9.51 12.78
N PRO A 141 -2.48 8.69 13.81
CA PRO A 141 -2.71 7.26 13.65
C PRO A 141 -3.75 6.90 12.57
N ASN A 142 -4.90 7.58 12.55
CA ASN A 142 -5.94 7.31 11.56
C ASN A 142 -5.53 7.66 10.12
N ALA A 143 -4.75 8.73 9.93
CA ALA A 143 -4.26 9.12 8.61
C ALA A 143 -3.26 8.09 8.07
N LEU A 144 -2.39 7.57 8.93
CA LEU A 144 -1.42 6.53 8.58
C LEU A 144 -2.10 5.20 8.21
N LEU A 145 -3.14 4.78 8.94
CA LEU A 145 -3.93 3.59 8.57
C LEU A 145 -4.63 3.73 7.22
N LYS A 146 -5.09 4.95 6.90
CA LYS A 146 -5.64 5.26 5.57
C LYS A 146 -4.56 5.18 4.51
N GLY A 147 -3.37 5.73 4.76
CA GLY A 147 -2.22 5.62 3.86
C GLY A 147 -1.87 4.16 3.53
N ILE A 148 -1.90 3.28 4.53
CA ILE A 148 -1.69 1.83 4.33
C ILE A 148 -2.74 1.28 3.38
N ALA A 149 -4.03 1.54 3.63
CA ALA A 149 -5.10 1.08 2.76
C ALA A 149 -4.93 1.59 1.32
N ASP A 150 -4.50 2.84 1.15
CA ASP A 150 -4.32 3.44 -0.17
C ASP A 150 -3.14 2.82 -0.93
N TYR A 151 -1.99 2.54 -0.28
CA TYR A 151 -0.91 1.77 -0.92
C TYR A 151 -1.33 0.34 -1.26
N LEU A 152 -2.05 -0.35 -0.36
CA LEU A 152 -2.50 -1.73 -0.59
C LEU A 152 -3.42 -1.84 -1.82
N LYS A 153 -4.29 -0.85 -2.07
CA LYS A 153 -5.15 -0.83 -3.28
C LYS A 153 -4.37 -0.92 -4.58
N PHE A 154 -3.15 -0.39 -4.66
CA PHE A 154 -2.33 -0.41 -5.88
C PHE A 154 -1.30 -1.53 -5.91
N THR A 155 -0.93 -2.09 -4.75
CA THR A 155 0.17 -3.05 -4.64
C THR A 155 -0.29 -4.48 -4.44
N LEU A 156 -1.55 -4.69 -4.01
CA LEU A 156 -2.09 -6.03 -3.91
C LEU A 156 -2.21 -6.69 -5.29
N PRO A 157 -1.79 -7.95 -5.44
CA PRO A 157 -1.81 -8.70 -6.69
C PRO A 157 -3.19 -8.80 -7.34
N ALA A 158 -3.23 -9.06 -8.64
CA ALA A 158 -4.47 -9.18 -9.39
C ALA A 158 -5.38 -10.26 -8.80
N GLY A 159 -6.68 -9.96 -8.73
CA GLY A 159 -7.68 -10.92 -8.24
C GLY A 159 -7.71 -11.13 -6.73
N TRP A 160 -7.05 -10.28 -5.94
CA TRP A 160 -7.18 -10.30 -4.48
C TRP A 160 -8.63 -10.05 -4.04
N ASP A 161 -9.05 -10.70 -2.96
CA ASP A 161 -10.34 -10.48 -2.28
C ASP A 161 -10.13 -10.08 -0.81
N TYR A 162 -9.11 -10.64 -0.17
CA TYR A 162 -8.79 -10.35 1.21
C TYR A 162 -7.29 -10.45 1.46
N VAL A 163 -6.75 -9.56 2.28
CA VAL A 163 -5.38 -9.63 2.78
C VAL A 163 -5.38 -9.55 4.30
N GLN A 164 -4.53 -10.38 4.92
CA GLN A 164 -4.19 -10.28 6.33
C GLN A 164 -2.70 -10.03 6.47
N LEU A 165 -2.36 -8.85 6.96
CA LEU A 165 -1.01 -8.41 7.31
C LEU A 165 -0.77 -8.57 8.81
N GLN A 166 0.34 -9.21 9.16
CA GLN A 166 0.87 -9.26 10.52
C GLN A 166 2.16 -8.47 10.59
N TYR A 167 2.30 -7.70 11.65
CA TYR A 167 3.50 -6.90 11.92
C TYR A 167 3.79 -6.94 13.42
N ARG A 168 5.05 -7.16 13.78
CA ARG A 168 5.54 -7.19 15.16
C ARG A 168 6.81 -6.36 15.23
N ALA A 169 6.94 -5.53 16.26
CA ALA A 169 8.15 -4.73 16.46
C ALA A 169 8.44 -4.51 17.94
N LEU A 170 9.73 -4.53 18.26
CA LEU A 170 10.28 -4.30 19.59
C LEU A 170 11.65 -3.64 19.45
N GLY A 171 11.79 -2.39 19.90
CA GLY A 171 13.03 -1.64 19.71
C GLY A 171 13.43 -1.57 18.22
N ASP A 172 14.56 -2.19 17.88
CA ASP A 172 15.08 -2.31 16.50
C ASP A 172 14.81 -3.69 15.85
N HIS A 173 14.13 -4.61 16.53
CA HIS A 173 13.72 -5.91 15.99
C HIS A 173 12.31 -5.80 15.38
N GLU A 174 12.16 -6.22 14.13
CA GLU A 174 10.91 -6.14 13.37
C GLU A 174 10.67 -7.42 12.56
N GLU A 175 9.42 -7.88 12.57
CA GLU A 175 8.93 -8.97 11.72
C GLU A 175 7.64 -8.55 11.02
N SER A 176 7.52 -8.88 9.73
CA SER A 176 6.29 -8.66 8.98
C SER A 176 6.01 -9.79 8.01
N GLY A 177 4.74 -9.97 7.67
CA GLY A 177 4.32 -10.93 6.66
C GLY A 177 2.83 -10.82 6.40
N ALA A 178 2.40 -11.18 5.20
CA ALA A 178 1.01 -11.17 4.84
C ALA A 178 0.60 -12.42 4.06
N VAL A 179 -0.69 -12.72 4.13
CA VAL A 179 -1.33 -13.72 3.27
C VAL A 179 -2.43 -13.02 2.47
N VAL A 180 -2.51 -13.33 1.19
CA VAL A 180 -3.55 -12.83 0.29
C VAL A 180 -4.43 -14.00 -0.12
N HIS A 181 -5.74 -13.79 -0.01
CA HIS A 181 -6.78 -14.66 -0.53
C HIS A 181 -7.27 -14.05 -1.84
N SER A 182 -7.25 -14.84 -2.90
CA SER A 182 -7.85 -14.47 -4.19
C SER A 182 -9.36 -14.69 -4.20
N ILE A 183 -10.05 -14.13 -5.19
CA ILE A 183 -11.50 -14.32 -5.41
C ILE A 183 -11.92 -15.76 -5.68
N THR A 184 -10.98 -16.64 -6.03
CA THR A 184 -11.24 -18.07 -6.24
C THR A 184 -10.92 -18.92 -5.02
N GLY A 185 -10.47 -18.30 -3.91
CA GLY A 185 -10.16 -18.97 -2.66
C GLY A 185 -8.70 -19.43 -2.51
N THR A 186 -7.85 -19.25 -3.54
CA THR A 186 -6.41 -19.53 -3.42
C THR A 186 -5.77 -18.58 -2.40
N VAL A 187 -4.94 -19.14 -1.51
CA VAL A 187 -4.20 -18.41 -0.49
C VAL A 187 -2.70 -18.50 -0.76
N TYR A 188 -1.99 -17.38 -0.72
CA TYR A 188 -0.54 -17.36 -0.91
C TYR A 188 0.13 -16.30 -0.03
N PRO A 189 1.41 -16.51 0.34
CA PRO A 189 2.19 -15.51 1.07
C PRO A 189 2.45 -14.30 0.18
N TRP A 190 2.48 -13.12 0.78
CA TRP A 190 2.77 -11.86 0.12
C TRP A 190 3.64 -10.99 1.02
N THR A 191 4.61 -10.30 0.42
CA THR A 191 5.51 -9.41 1.13
C THR A 191 5.01 -7.97 0.97
N PRO A 192 4.67 -7.27 2.08
CA PRO A 192 4.26 -5.88 2.02
C PRO A 192 5.38 -4.98 1.51
N PRO A 193 5.07 -3.97 0.69
CA PRO A 193 6.03 -2.95 0.29
C PRO A 193 6.59 -2.19 1.49
N GLU A 194 7.83 -1.74 1.38
CA GLU A 194 8.51 -0.97 2.44
C GLU A 194 7.77 0.32 2.80
N GLN A 195 7.03 0.93 1.87
CA GLN A 195 6.16 2.09 2.11
C GLN A 195 5.05 1.77 3.13
N VAL A 196 4.50 0.56 3.08
CA VAL A 196 3.51 0.07 4.06
C VAL A 196 4.18 -0.16 5.42
N LEU A 197 5.39 -0.72 5.44
CA LEU A 197 6.14 -0.93 6.68
C LEU A 197 6.56 0.39 7.34
N ASP A 198 6.99 1.38 6.56
CA ASP A 198 7.30 2.72 7.06
C ASP A 198 6.08 3.40 7.71
N LEU A 199 4.92 3.33 7.05
CA LEU A 199 3.65 3.83 7.61
C LEU A 199 3.30 3.14 8.93
N LEU A 200 3.59 1.84 9.07
CA LEU A 200 3.40 1.11 10.32
C LEU A 200 4.36 1.54 11.42
N ARG A 201 5.63 1.79 11.12
CA ARG A 201 6.62 2.32 12.08
C ARG A 201 6.21 3.70 12.59
N ARG A 202 5.79 4.60 11.67
CA ARG A 202 5.27 5.91 12.05
C ARG A 202 3.99 5.82 12.84
N HIS A 203 3.08 4.91 12.47
CA HIS A 203 1.86 4.67 13.24
C HIS A 203 2.18 4.22 14.66
N ARG A 204 3.18 3.34 14.81
CA ARG A 204 3.66 2.87 16.10
C ARG A 204 4.21 4.01 16.95
N ALA A 205 5.02 4.88 16.37
CA ALA A 205 5.54 6.05 17.06
C ALA A 205 4.42 7.03 17.48
N ALA A 206 3.49 7.32 16.58
CA ALA A 206 2.34 8.19 16.82
C ALA A 206 1.34 7.63 17.86
N SER A 207 1.35 6.31 18.07
CA SER A 207 0.47 5.63 19.04
C SER A 207 1.03 5.62 20.47
N LEU A 208 2.15 6.29 20.74
CA LEU A 208 2.74 6.37 22.07
C LEU A 208 1.76 7.01 23.06
N SER A 209 1.46 6.28 24.14
CA SER A 209 0.63 6.75 25.24
C SER A 209 1.45 6.84 26.52
N ASP A 210 1.32 7.97 27.22
CA ASP A 210 2.07 8.25 28.46
C ASP A 210 1.91 7.12 29.49
N GLY A 211 3.05 6.62 29.99
CA GLY A 211 3.15 5.50 30.93
C GLY A 211 2.65 4.14 30.44
N ARG A 212 2.13 4.02 29.21
CA ARG A 212 1.67 2.76 28.58
C ARG A 212 2.59 2.26 27.47
N GLY A 213 3.45 3.13 26.93
CA GLY A 213 4.24 2.84 25.74
C GLY A 213 3.36 2.82 24.49
N THR A 214 3.77 2.04 23.49
CA THR A 214 3.03 1.81 22.25
C THR A 214 2.66 0.32 22.07
N TRP A 215 2.00 -0.02 20.97
CA TRP A 215 1.70 -1.41 20.62
C TRP A 215 2.96 -2.16 20.13
N VAL A 216 2.99 -3.48 20.30
CA VAL A 216 4.11 -4.36 19.93
C VAL A 216 3.77 -5.29 18.78
N SER A 217 2.48 -5.49 18.49
CA SER A 217 2.03 -6.18 17.29
C SER A 217 0.71 -5.62 16.75
N LEU A 218 0.54 -5.80 15.44
CA LEU A 218 -0.63 -5.44 14.68
C LEU A 218 -1.09 -6.63 13.83
N LYS A 219 -2.40 -6.85 13.81
CA LYS A 219 -3.09 -7.59 12.75
C LYS A 219 -3.94 -6.61 11.95
N TYR A 220 -3.61 -6.44 10.67
CA TYR A 220 -4.32 -5.58 9.73
C TYR A 220 -5.00 -6.45 8.68
N GLU A 221 -6.28 -6.21 8.45
CA GLU A 221 -7.12 -6.97 7.54
C GLU A 221 -7.78 -6.00 6.55
N MET A 222 -7.74 -6.33 5.26
CA MET A 222 -8.46 -5.59 4.24
C MET A 222 -9.24 -6.56 3.37
N LYS A 223 -10.54 -6.32 3.21
CA LYS A 223 -11.43 -7.05 2.32
C LYS A 223 -11.87 -6.14 1.18
N PHE A 224 -11.81 -6.66 -0.03
CA PHE A 224 -12.28 -5.98 -1.22
C PHE A 224 -13.78 -5.63 -1.09
N PRO A 225 -14.21 -4.43 -1.51
CA PRO A 225 -13.39 -3.42 -2.17
C PRO A 225 -12.61 -2.49 -1.23
N ASP A 226 -13.08 -2.24 -0.01
CA ASP A 226 -12.58 -1.13 0.82
C ASP A 226 -12.73 -1.35 2.34
N SER A 227 -13.18 -2.53 2.79
CA SER A 227 -13.36 -2.79 4.21
C SER A 227 -12.02 -3.05 4.88
N VAL A 228 -11.72 -2.30 5.94
CA VAL A 228 -10.46 -2.42 6.69
C VAL A 228 -10.71 -2.65 8.18
N LYS A 229 -9.84 -3.43 8.82
CA LYS A 229 -9.83 -3.64 10.26
C LYS A 229 -8.38 -3.73 10.76
N ALA A 230 -8.07 -2.98 11.80
CA ALA A 230 -6.77 -3.03 12.48
C ALA A 230 -6.97 -3.44 13.95
N GLN A 231 -6.16 -4.37 14.43
CA GLN A 231 -6.18 -4.87 15.80
C GLN A 231 -4.77 -4.77 16.37
N PHE A 232 -4.62 -4.04 17.47
CA PHE A 232 -3.33 -3.76 18.08
C PHE A 232 -3.21 -4.49 19.41
N ASN A 233 -2.04 -5.08 19.66
CA ASN A 233 -1.69 -5.66 20.95
C ASN A 233 -0.49 -4.89 21.55
N SER A 234 -0.63 -4.48 22.81
CA SER A 234 0.41 -3.77 23.57
C SER A 234 0.88 -4.52 24.81
N THR A 235 0.30 -5.67 25.13
CA THR A 235 0.47 -6.33 26.44
C THR A 235 0.86 -7.79 26.33
N GLU A 236 0.26 -8.52 25.41
CA GLU A 236 0.53 -9.94 25.21
C GLU A 236 1.86 -10.10 24.46
N ASP A 237 2.57 -11.20 24.74
CA ASP A 237 3.77 -11.57 23.98
C ASP A 237 3.38 -11.72 22.50
N PRO A 238 3.98 -10.96 21.58
CA PRO A 238 3.58 -10.98 20.18
C PRO A 238 3.98 -12.28 19.45
N GLY A 239 4.79 -13.14 20.06
CA GLY A 239 5.22 -14.41 19.47
C GLY A 239 6.15 -14.19 18.27
N PHE A 240 7.28 -13.51 18.49
CA PHE A 240 8.34 -13.35 17.49
C PHE A 240 8.84 -14.72 17.00
N GLN A 241 9.05 -14.85 15.69
CA GLN A 241 9.64 -16.05 15.09
C GLN A 241 11.11 -16.20 15.47
N GLU A 242 11.84 -15.09 15.45
CA GLU A 242 13.21 -15.02 15.95
C GLU A 242 13.22 -14.28 17.28
N ARG A 243 13.88 -14.87 18.29
CA ARG A 243 13.97 -14.24 19.61
C ARG A 243 14.67 -12.87 19.49
N PRO A 244 14.03 -11.77 19.90
CA PRO A 244 14.69 -10.47 19.85
C PRO A 244 15.93 -10.45 20.76
N PRO A 245 17.01 -9.74 20.38
CA PRO A 245 18.18 -9.57 21.23
C PRO A 245 17.84 -8.67 22.43
N ALA A 246 18.58 -8.83 23.54
CA ALA A 246 18.32 -8.08 24.77
C ALA A 246 18.39 -6.54 24.59
N ALA A 247 19.27 -6.08 23.69
CA ALA A 247 19.35 -4.66 23.30
C ALA A 247 18.04 -4.12 22.71
N ALA A 248 17.25 -4.95 22.01
CA ALA A 248 15.95 -4.54 21.46
C ALA A 248 14.91 -4.28 22.57
N PHE A 249 14.93 -5.08 23.65
CA PHE A 249 14.06 -4.86 24.82
C PHE A 249 14.42 -3.56 25.55
N ALA A 250 15.73 -3.34 25.77
CA ALA A 250 16.20 -2.10 26.39
C ALA A 250 15.83 -0.88 25.54
N GLU A 251 16.01 -0.97 24.23
CA GLU A 251 15.67 0.11 23.29
C GLU A 251 14.17 0.37 23.22
N GLU A 252 13.34 -0.67 23.28
CA GLU A 252 11.88 -0.54 23.36
C GLU A 252 11.48 0.31 24.57
N LEU A 253 11.99 -0.02 25.77
CA LEU A 253 11.64 0.69 27.00
C LEU A 253 12.21 2.11 27.02
N ARG A 254 13.34 2.35 26.34
CA ARG A 254 13.91 3.69 26.16
C ARG A 254 13.07 4.55 25.23
N ARG A 255 12.64 4.02 24.07
CA ARG A 255 11.85 4.76 23.06
C ARG A 255 10.39 4.92 23.46
N TYR A 256 9.81 3.89 24.07
CA TYR A 256 8.39 3.83 24.44
C TYR A 256 8.23 3.49 25.92
N PRO A 257 8.56 4.43 26.84
CA PRO A 257 8.55 4.19 28.26
C PRO A 257 7.20 3.69 28.78
N ARG A 258 7.26 2.71 29.69
CA ARG A 258 6.10 2.12 30.36
C ARG A 258 6.28 2.25 31.86
N SER A 259 5.20 2.55 32.57
CA SER A 259 5.18 2.42 34.03
C SER A 259 5.39 0.95 34.43
N GLU A 260 5.98 0.70 35.60
CA GLU A 260 6.24 -0.67 36.08
C GLU A 260 4.98 -1.54 36.03
N ARG A 261 3.84 -1.02 36.50
CA ARG A 261 2.53 -1.72 36.48
C ARG A 261 2.05 -2.07 35.07
N ARG A 262 2.44 -1.30 34.04
CA ARG A 262 2.00 -1.48 32.64
C ARG A 262 3.05 -2.12 31.76
N THR A 263 4.22 -2.42 32.30
CA THR A 263 5.23 -3.19 31.60
C THR A 263 4.82 -4.67 31.68
N PRO A 264 4.63 -5.38 30.55
CA PRO A 264 4.39 -6.81 30.59
C PRO A 264 5.59 -7.59 31.14
N GLU A 265 5.35 -8.75 31.73
CA GLU A 265 6.41 -9.56 32.35
C GLU A 265 7.46 -10.01 31.33
N TRP A 266 7.04 -10.45 30.15
CA TRP A 266 7.96 -10.86 29.07
C TRP A 266 8.90 -9.72 28.64
N LEU A 267 8.41 -8.47 28.67
CA LEU A 267 9.18 -7.29 28.29
C LEU A 267 10.20 -6.92 29.39
N ARG A 268 9.80 -7.04 30.67
CA ARG A 268 10.73 -6.87 31.81
C ARG A 268 11.86 -7.91 31.76
N GLN A 269 11.49 -9.19 31.70
CA GLN A 269 12.45 -10.30 31.70
C GLN A 269 13.41 -10.23 30.51
N GLY A 270 12.92 -9.84 29.33
CA GLY A 270 13.78 -9.67 28.15
C GLY A 270 14.79 -8.53 28.28
N ALA A 271 14.45 -7.46 29.01
CA ALA A 271 15.38 -6.34 29.28
C ALA A 271 16.40 -6.67 30.39
N GLU A 272 16.02 -7.48 31.38
CA GLU A 272 16.92 -7.95 32.45
C GLU A 272 17.90 -9.03 31.99
N GLY A 273 17.57 -9.75 30.92
CA GLY A 273 18.47 -10.72 30.28
C GLY A 273 19.57 -10.09 29.42
N ALA A 274 19.78 -8.76 29.50
CA ALA A 274 20.81 -7.99 28.80
C ALA A 274 22.14 -7.94 29.58
#